data_AF-A0A699WNJ8-F1
#
_entry.id   AF-A0A699WNJ8-F1
#
_cell.length_a   1.000
_cell.length_b   1.000
_cell.length_c   1.000
_cell.angle_alpha   90.00
_cell.angle_beta   90.00
_cell.angle_gamma   90.00
#
_symmetry.space_group_name_H-M   'P 1'
#
loop_
_entity.id
_entity.type
_entity.pdbx_description
1 polymer ?
#
loop_
_entity_poly.entity_id
_entity_poly.type
_entity_poly.pdbx_seq_one_letter_code
_entity_poly.pdbx_strand_id
1 'polypeptide(L)'
;GLTSKDTVPHHYARTLVAAERETSGLTWKQLEAQSGVSMKEFIGKGSQVKQAFRRSTLGALAEFFASSKLAAVAYSDIFWDEIVSITPAGEEMTYDITVAEDHNFVANGLVVHNSHSAAYSVVAY
;
A
#
# COMPACT_ATOMS: atom_id res chain seq x y z
N GLY A 1 12.73 17.05 10.42
CA GLY A 1 13.22 15.70 10.76
C GLY A 1 12.99 14.82 9.55
N LEU A 2 13.97 13.98 9.18
CA LEU A 2 13.90 13.11 8.00
C LEU A 2 12.78 12.07 8.16
N THR A 3 11.55 12.44 7.82
CA THR A 3 10.49 11.48 7.54
C THR A 3 10.95 10.69 6.31
N SER A 4 11.17 9.38 6.49
CA SER A 4 11.40 8.49 5.35
C SER A 4 10.23 8.66 4.40
N LYS A 5 10.48 9.12 3.17
CA LYS A 5 9.46 9.19 2.11
C LYS A 5 9.10 7.79 1.60
N ASP A 6 10.01 6.84 1.81
CA ASP A 6 9.80 5.47 1.41
C ASP A 6 9.03 4.69 2.48
N THR A 7 7.70 4.69 2.35
CA THR A 7 6.79 4.05 3.30
C THR A 7 5.58 3.44 2.61
N VAL A 8 4.87 2.60 3.36
CA VAL A 8 3.64 1.92 2.95
C VAL A 8 2.51 2.34 3.88
N PRO A 9 1.33 2.71 3.35
CA PRO A 9 0.19 3.17 4.15
C PRO A 9 -0.18 2.18 5.26
N HIS A 10 -0.41 2.71 6.46
CA HIS A 10 -0.57 1.90 7.67
C HIS A 10 -1.73 0.91 7.60
N HIS A 11 -2.86 1.29 7.00
CA HIS A 11 -4.04 0.42 6.90
C HIS A 11 -3.72 -0.80 6.04
N TYR A 12 -3.07 -0.59 4.89
CA TYR A 12 -2.71 -1.66 3.97
C TYR A 12 -1.67 -2.61 4.59
N ALA A 13 -0.62 -2.05 5.20
CA ALA A 13 0.40 -2.81 5.92
C ALA A 13 -0.21 -3.66 7.05
N ARG A 14 -1.12 -3.10 7.86
CA ARG A 14 -1.78 -3.82 8.96
C ARG A 14 -2.63 -4.98 8.44
N THR A 15 -3.39 -4.78 7.37
CA THR A 15 -4.21 -5.84 6.77
C THR A 15 -3.37 -7.02 6.29
N LEU A 16 -2.25 -6.76 5.60
CA LEU A 16 -1.36 -7.84 5.13
C LEU A 16 -0.72 -8.61 6.28
N VAL A 17 -0.16 -7.91 7.27
CA VAL A 17 0.50 -8.56 8.41
C VAL A 17 -0.51 -9.33 9.27
N ALA A 18 -1.73 -8.82 9.45
CA ALA A 18 -2.79 -9.53 10.16
C ALA A 18 -3.17 -10.84 9.45
N ALA A 19 -3.33 -10.82 8.13
CA ALA A 19 -3.67 -11.99 7.33
C ALA A 19 -2.57 -13.08 7.37
N GLU A 20 -1.29 -12.69 7.24
CA GLU A 20 -0.17 -13.64 7.34
C GLU A 20 -0.05 -14.24 8.74
N ARG A 21 -0.22 -13.40 9.78
CA ARG A 21 -0.24 -13.85 11.17
C ARG A 21 -1.36 -14.87 11.40
N GLU A 22 -2.57 -14.59 10.93
CA GLU A 22 -3.71 -15.50 11.07
C GLU A 22 -3.46 -16.83 10.35
N THR A 23 -2.90 -16.78 9.14
CA THR A 23 -2.54 -17.97 8.36
C THR A 23 -1.48 -18.82 9.07
N SER A 24 -0.50 -18.18 9.72
CA SER A 24 0.55 -18.86 10.49
C SER A 24 0.10 -19.40 11.86
N GLY A 25 -1.10 -19.03 12.33
CA GLY A 25 -1.60 -19.39 13.66
C GLY A 25 -0.85 -18.71 14.82
N LEU A 26 -0.01 -17.71 14.55
CA LEU A 26 0.77 -17.03 15.58
C LEU A 26 -0.06 -16.00 16.36
N THR A 27 0.15 -15.95 17.66
CA THR A 27 -0.27 -14.79 18.46
C THR A 27 0.63 -13.60 18.16
N TRP A 28 0.15 -12.38 18.40
CA TRP A 28 0.96 -11.16 18.26
C TRP A 28 2.26 -11.20 19.08
N LYS A 29 2.21 -11.78 20.29
CA LYS A 29 3.37 -11.92 21.17
C LYS A 29 4.40 -12.90 20.60
N GLN A 30 3.96 -14.03 20.04
CA GLN A 30 4.86 -14.97 19.38
C GLN A 30 5.48 -14.35 18.13
N LEU A 31 4.69 -13.63 17.33
CA LEU A 31 5.17 -12.94 16.15
C LEU A 31 6.24 -11.91 16.50
N GLU A 32 6.04 -11.06 17.52
CA GLU A 32 7.04 -10.11 17.97
C GLU A 32 8.34 -10.81 18.42
N ALA A 33 8.21 -11.87 19.24
CA ALA A 33 9.35 -12.60 19.75
C ALA A 33 10.16 -13.33 18.66
N GLN A 34 9.49 -13.84 17.62
CA GLN A 34 10.12 -14.65 16.58
C GLN A 34 10.63 -13.80 15.40
N SER A 35 9.92 -12.75 15.01
CA SER A 35 10.32 -11.88 13.90
C SER A 35 11.31 -10.78 14.30
N GLY A 36 11.41 -10.46 15.60
CA GLY A 36 12.21 -9.33 16.09
C GLY A 36 11.64 -7.95 15.75
N VAL A 37 10.48 -7.89 15.09
CA VAL A 37 9.77 -6.65 14.75
C VAL A 37 8.74 -6.34 15.83
N SER A 38 8.74 -5.10 16.34
CA SER A 38 7.73 -4.71 17.32
C SER A 38 6.32 -4.66 16.71
N MET A 39 5.39 -5.36 17.35
CA MET A 39 4.00 -5.51 16.94
C MET A 39 3.08 -4.43 17.50
N LYS A 40 3.58 -3.56 18.38
CA LYS A 40 2.78 -2.50 19.03
C LYS A 40 1.95 -1.67 18.04
N GLU A 41 2.51 -1.39 16.87
CA GLU A 41 1.86 -0.59 15.83
C GLU A 41 0.94 -1.39 14.90
N PHE A 42 1.00 -2.73 14.96
CA PHE A 42 0.17 -3.64 14.17
C PHE A 42 -1.05 -4.17 14.95
N ILE A 43 -1.00 -4.19 16.29
CA ILE A 43 -2.07 -4.71 17.13
C ILE A 43 -3.27 -3.74 17.15
N GLY A 44 -4.48 -4.27 16.94
CA GLY A 44 -5.73 -3.50 17.01
C GLY A 44 -5.76 -2.35 16.01
N LYS A 45 -6.08 -1.14 16.47
CA LYS A 45 -5.98 0.09 15.64
C LYS A 45 -4.57 0.70 15.63
N GLY A 46 -3.59 0.09 16.32
CA GLY A 46 -2.26 0.65 16.58
C GLY A 46 -2.30 2.08 17.14
N SER A 47 -1.24 2.85 16.95
CA SER A 47 -1.30 4.29 17.22
C SER A 47 -2.18 5.00 16.19
N GLN A 48 -3.09 5.85 16.64
CA GLN A 48 -3.90 6.72 15.76
C GLN A 48 -3.04 7.75 14.99
N VAL A 49 -1.81 7.97 15.46
CA VAL A 49 -0.87 8.94 14.85
C VAL A 49 -0.07 8.31 13.71
N LYS A 50 0.01 6.97 13.65
CA LYS A 50 0.91 6.32 12.69
C LYS A 50 0.27 6.26 11.31
N GLN A 51 0.87 7.00 10.37
CA GLN A 51 0.40 7.10 8.99
C GLN A 51 0.97 6.01 8.06
N ALA A 52 2.19 5.54 8.31
CA ALA A 52 2.84 4.59 7.41
C ALA A 52 3.91 3.72 8.11
N PHE A 53 4.28 2.61 7.47
CA PHE A 53 5.38 1.72 7.86
C PHE A 53 6.54 1.83 6.87
N ARG A 54 7.76 1.67 7.36
CA ARG A 54 8.94 1.58 6.48
C ARG A 54 8.89 0.27 5.70
N ARG A 55 9.34 0.29 4.45
CA ARG A 55 9.49 -0.92 3.63
C ARG A 55 10.36 -1.97 4.30
N SER A 56 11.47 -1.56 4.93
CA SER A 56 12.36 -2.50 5.64
C SER A 56 11.66 -3.28 6.75
N THR A 57 10.69 -2.66 7.45
CA THR A 57 9.87 -3.37 8.45
C THR A 57 9.01 -4.43 7.80
N LEU A 58 8.39 -4.13 6.66
CA LEU A 58 7.59 -5.10 5.91
C LEU A 58 8.46 -6.16 5.24
N GLY A 59 9.68 -5.82 4.81
CA GLY A 59 10.66 -6.75 4.26
C GLY A 59 11.10 -7.80 5.28
N ALA A 60 11.43 -7.38 6.51
CA ALA A 60 11.72 -8.31 7.60
C ALA A 60 10.55 -9.26 7.89
N LEU A 61 9.31 -8.77 7.82
CA LEU A 61 8.12 -9.61 7.97
C LEU A 61 7.86 -10.50 6.74
N ALA A 62 8.16 -10.03 5.54
CA ALA A 62 8.08 -10.82 4.32
C ALA A 62 9.03 -12.02 4.37
N GLU A 63 10.28 -11.79 4.79
CA GLU A 63 11.27 -12.84 5.02
C GLU A 63 10.82 -13.81 6.12
N PHE A 64 10.34 -13.29 7.25
CA PHE A 64 9.85 -14.11 8.36
C PHE A 64 8.69 -15.04 7.97
N PHE A 65 7.69 -14.52 7.25
CA PHE A 65 6.54 -15.31 6.83
C PHE A 65 6.77 -16.08 5.52
N ALA A 66 7.89 -15.87 4.83
CA ALA A 66 8.07 -16.25 3.42
C ALA A 66 6.90 -15.77 2.52
N SER A 67 6.35 -14.59 2.81
CA SER A 67 5.15 -14.06 2.16
C SER A 67 5.50 -13.29 0.90
N SER A 68 5.05 -13.80 -0.26
CA SER A 68 5.16 -13.10 -1.54
C SER A 68 4.34 -11.81 -1.57
N LYS A 69 3.22 -11.73 -0.84
CA LYS A 69 2.39 -10.52 -0.77
C LYS A 69 3.08 -9.39 -0.01
N LEU A 70 3.67 -9.70 1.15
CA LEU A 70 4.47 -8.71 1.89
C LEU A 70 5.71 -8.32 1.10
N ALA A 71 6.38 -9.27 0.44
CA ALA A 71 7.55 -8.99 -0.40
C ALA A 71 7.20 -8.07 -1.58
N ALA A 72 6.08 -8.30 -2.26
CA ALA A 72 5.61 -7.47 -3.37
C ALA A 72 5.41 -6.01 -2.94
N VAL A 73 5.02 -5.76 -1.70
CA VAL A 73 4.81 -4.40 -1.19
C VAL A 73 6.10 -3.82 -0.59
N ALA A 74 6.95 -4.64 0.02
CA ALA A 74 8.20 -4.20 0.63
C ALA A 74 9.29 -3.89 -0.40
N TYR A 75 9.29 -4.54 -1.57
CA TYR A 75 10.34 -4.44 -2.57
C TYR A 75 9.84 -3.95 -3.94
N SER A 76 8.59 -3.48 -4.04
CA SER A 76 8.11 -2.87 -5.29
C SER A 76 8.79 -1.53 -5.61
N ASP A 77 8.79 -1.19 -6.89
CA ASP A 77 9.21 0.10 -7.41
C ASP A 77 8.13 1.20 -7.27
N ILE A 78 6.97 0.87 -6.69
CA ILE A 78 5.83 1.79 -6.54
C ILE A 78 5.94 2.56 -5.24
N PHE A 79 6.00 3.89 -5.30
CA PHE A 79 5.98 4.74 -4.11
C PHE A 79 4.54 5.15 -3.75
N TRP A 80 4.26 5.17 -2.45
CA TRP A 80 3.00 5.68 -1.91
C TRP A 80 3.22 7.10 -1.40
N ASP A 81 2.38 8.02 -1.88
CA ASP A 81 2.37 9.41 -1.40
C ASP A 81 0.95 9.83 -1.03
N GLU A 82 0.83 10.80 -0.12
CA GLU A 82 -0.44 11.30 0.37
C GLU A 82 -0.97 12.42 -0.53
N ILE A 83 -2.26 12.37 -0.86
CA ILE A 83 -2.93 13.46 -1.57
C ILE A 83 -3.12 14.63 -0.60
N VAL A 84 -2.40 15.73 -0.83
CA VAL A 84 -2.46 16.93 0.03
C VAL A 84 -3.58 17.91 -0.38
N SER A 85 -4.02 17.88 -1.64
CA SER A 85 -5.09 18.74 -2.14
C SER A 85 -5.70 18.17 -3.42
N ILE A 86 -6.97 18.52 -3.65
CA ILE A 86 -7.68 18.29 -4.91
C ILE A 86 -8.42 19.58 -5.22
N THR A 87 -8.16 20.18 -6.39
CA THR A 87 -8.78 21.44 -6.80
C THR A 87 -9.32 21.31 -8.23
N PRO A 88 -10.52 21.87 -8.54
CA PRO A 88 -11.03 21.87 -9.91
C PRO A 88 -10.07 22.59 -10.86
N ALA A 89 -9.73 21.95 -11.98
CA ALA A 89 -8.86 22.53 -13.01
C ALA A 89 -9.62 23.44 -14.00
N GLY A 90 -10.95 23.33 -14.07
CA GLY A 90 -11.76 23.99 -15.10
C GLY A 90 -12.00 23.10 -16.32
N GLU A 91 -12.35 23.71 -17.45
CA GLU A 91 -12.54 23.01 -18.72
C GLU A 91 -11.24 22.99 -19.52
N GLU A 92 -10.74 21.79 -19.82
CA GLU A 92 -9.50 21.58 -20.56
C GLU A 92 -9.62 20.38 -21.49
N MET A 93 -8.79 20.34 -22.53
CA MET A 93 -8.65 19.16 -23.38
C MET A 93 -7.98 18.03 -22.60
N THR A 94 -8.63 16.87 -22.55
CA THR A 94 -8.10 15.66 -21.92
C THR A 94 -7.72 14.63 -22.97
N TYR A 95 -6.74 13.79 -22.62
CA TYR A 95 -6.22 12.75 -23.50
C TYR A 95 -6.05 11.46 -22.71
N ASP A 96 -6.16 10.34 -23.41
CA ASP A 96 -5.96 9.00 -22.85
C ASP A 96 -5.14 8.14 -23.83
N ILE A 97 -4.47 7.11 -23.31
CA ILE A 97 -3.82 6.09 -24.13
C ILE A 97 -4.42 4.73 -23.83
N THR A 98 -4.57 3.89 -24.85
CA THR A 98 -5.04 2.51 -24.64
C THR A 98 -3.84 1.59 -24.46
N VAL A 99 -3.68 1.09 -23.24
CA VAL A 99 -2.75 -0.01 -22.90
C VAL A 99 -3.54 -1.32 -22.90
N ALA A 100 -3.09 -2.30 -23.69
CA ALA A 100 -3.86 -3.51 -23.98
C ALA A 100 -3.90 -4.54 -22.84
N GLU A 101 -2.84 -4.63 -22.03
CA GLU A 101 -2.73 -5.66 -20.98
C GLU A 101 -3.14 -5.11 -19.62
N ASP A 102 -2.33 -4.21 -19.05
CA ASP A 102 -2.51 -3.75 -17.66
C ASP A 102 -3.54 -2.63 -17.50
N HIS A 103 -3.98 -2.05 -18.62
CA HIS A 103 -4.96 -0.96 -18.67
C HIS A 103 -4.65 0.26 -17.77
N ASN A 104 -3.37 0.48 -17.47
CA ASN A 104 -2.88 1.63 -16.71
C ASN A 104 -1.52 2.07 -17.28
N PHE A 105 -1.12 3.30 -16.97
CA PHE A 105 0.16 3.87 -17.37
C PHE A 105 0.64 4.93 -16.38
N VAL A 106 1.88 5.38 -16.54
CA VAL A 106 2.44 6.47 -15.73
C VAL A 106 2.22 7.81 -16.45
N ALA A 107 1.54 8.75 -15.79
CA ALA A 107 1.37 10.12 -16.23
C ALA A 107 1.78 11.08 -15.10
N ASN A 108 2.63 12.06 -15.39
CA ASN A 108 3.15 13.02 -14.41
C ASN A 108 3.73 12.37 -13.12
N GLY A 109 4.32 11.18 -13.24
CA GLY A 109 4.87 10.43 -12.11
C GLY A 109 3.83 9.71 -11.24
N LEU A 110 2.56 9.69 -11.66
CA LEU A 110 1.47 8.98 -11.01
C LEU A 110 1.03 7.79 -11.87
N VAL A 111 0.65 6.70 -11.22
CA VAL A 111 -0.03 5.59 -11.90
C VAL A 111 -1.49 5.99 -12.13
N VAL A 112 -1.91 6.03 -13.40
CA VAL A 112 -3.27 6.38 -13.82
C VAL A 112 -3.91 5.21 -14.56
N HIS A 113 -5.21 5.03 -14.37
CA HIS A 113 -5.99 4.01 -15.07
C HIS A 113 -6.52 4.57 -16.40
N ASN A 114 -6.58 3.76 -17.46
CA ASN A 114 -7.24 4.13 -18.71
C ASN A 114 -8.72 4.46 -18.47
N SER A 115 -9.23 5.47 -19.16
CA SER A 115 -10.58 6.00 -18.99
C SER A 115 -11.70 5.02 -19.37
N HIS A 116 -11.42 4.04 -20.25
CA HIS A 116 -12.42 3.05 -20.68
C HIS A 116 -12.91 2.16 -19.52
N SER A 117 -12.09 1.91 -18.50
CA SER A 117 -12.52 1.15 -17.32
C SER A 117 -13.26 2.00 -16.28
N ALA A 118 -13.04 3.32 -16.27
CA ALA A 118 -13.75 4.23 -15.38
C ALA A 118 -15.20 4.50 -15.84
N ALA A 119 -15.51 4.33 -17.13
CA ALA A 119 -16.85 4.52 -17.67
C ALA A 119 -17.90 3.56 -17.08
N TYR A 120 -17.49 2.41 -16.53
CA TYR A 120 -18.41 1.42 -15.93
C TYR A 120 -18.68 1.63 -14.43
N SER A 121 -17.93 2.50 -13.74
CA SER A 121 -18.16 2.74 -12.30
C SER A 121 -19.40 3.61 -12.01
N VAL A 122 -19.94 4.29 -13.03
CA VAL A 122 -21.16 5.11 -12.94
C VAL A 122 -22.42 4.35 -13.41
N VAL A 123 -22.28 3.16 -14.01
CA VAL A 123 -23.42 2.43 -14.61
C VAL A 123 -23.86 1.20 -13.80
N ALA A 124 -23.20 0.87 -12.70
CA ALA A 124 -23.66 -0.18 -11.79
C ALA A 124 -24.43 0.41 -10.59
N TYR A 125 -25.69 0.79 -10.81
CA TYR A 125 -26.72 0.97 -9.78
C TYR A 125 -27.88 0.02 -10.03
#